data_AF-A0A7W9HA56-F1
#
_entry.id   AF-A0A7W9HA56-F1
#
_cell.length_a   1.000
_cell.length_b   1.000
_cell.length_c   1.000
_cell.angle_alpha   90.00
_cell.angle_beta   90.00
_cell.angle_gamma   90.00
#
_symmetry.space_group_name_H-M   'P 1'
#
loop_
_entity.id
_entity.type
_entity.pdbx_description
1 polymer ?
#
loop_
_entity_poly.entity_id
_entity_poly.type
_entity_poly.pdbx_seq_one_letter_code
_entity_poly.pdbx_strand_id
1 'polypeptide(L)' 'MTRSVRDIVTGLASLGIGGGYVNYIDPALPDWARAYYGPNLERLRSVAHDYDPDGVFDFPQGLTSA' A
#
# COMPACT_ATOMS: atom_id res chain seq x y z
N MET A 1 26.92 2.41 14.65
CA MET A 1 26.13 3.36 13.84
C MET A 1 24.86 2.66 13.39
N THR A 2 23.76 2.84 14.11
CA THR A 2 22.45 2.29 13.72
C THR A 2 21.83 3.22 12.70
N ARG A 3 21.65 2.74 11.47
CA ARG A 3 20.87 3.45 10.43
C ARG A 3 19.39 3.21 10.72
N SER A 4 18.53 4.22 10.55
CA SER A 4 17.09 4.01 10.71
C SER A 4 16.55 3.16 9.54
N VAL A 5 15.49 2.38 9.79
CA VAL A 5 14.79 1.62 8.73
C VAL A 5 14.36 2.56 7.61
N ARG A 6 13.90 3.77 7.96
CA ARG A 6 13.50 4.80 6.98
C ARG A 6 14.64 5.18 6.05
N ASP A 7 15.85 5.41 6.56
CA ASP A 7 16.99 5.79 5.72
C ASP A 7 17.39 4.66 4.75
N ILE A 8 17.23 3.40 5.18
CA ILE A 8 17.47 2.23 4.31
C ILE A 8 16.42 2.18 3.21
N VAL A 9 15.13 2.30 3.55
CA VAL A 9 14.02 2.28 2.60
C VAL A 9 14.13 3.42 1.59
N THR A 10 14.45 4.64 2.03
CA THR A 10 14.68 5.79 1.13
C THR A 10 15.86 5.54 0.19
N GLY A 11 16.95 4.94 0.70
CA GLY A 11 18.09 4.56 -0.13
C GLY A 11 17.74 3.53 -1.22
N LEU A 12 16.98 2.49 -0.87
CA LEU A 12 16.51 1.48 -1.81
C LEU A 12 15.57 2.07 -2.87
N ALA A 13 14.67 2.96 -2.47
CA ALA A 13 13.76 3.65 -3.39
C ALA A 13 14.53 4.46 -4.45
N SER A 14 15.65 5.10 -4.08
CA SER A 14 16.51 5.82 -5.03
C SER A 14 17.19 4.93 -6.07
N LEU A 15 17.29 3.62 -5.79
CA LEU A 15 17.80 2.60 -6.70
C LEU A 15 16.68 1.92 -7.52
N GLY A 16 15.44 2.39 -7.41
CA GLY A 16 14.27 1.78 -8.07
C GLY A 16 13.73 0.53 -7.37
N ILE A 17 14.26 0.19 -6.18
CA ILE A 17 13.75 -0.91 -5.36
C ILE A 17 12.63 -0.34 -4.48
N GLY A 18 11.39 -0.74 -4.75
CA GLY A 18 10.22 -0.25 -4.04
C GLY A 18 9.14 -1.33 -3.88
N GLY A 19 7.95 -0.88 -3.51
CA GLY A 19 6.83 -1.74 -3.13
C GLY A 19 6.77 -1.99 -1.63
N GLY A 20 5.78 -2.74 -1.21
CA GLY A 20 5.58 -3.10 0.18
C GLY A 20 4.84 -4.42 0.32
N TYR A 21 4.90 -4.99 1.52
CA TYR A 21 4.05 -6.11 1.88
C TYR A 21 2.97 -5.60 2.83
N VAL A 22 1.70 -5.83 2.48
CA VAL A 22 0.55 -5.23 3.17
C VAL A 22 0.50 -5.50 4.68
N ASN A 23 1.03 -6.64 5.15
CA ASN A 23 1.09 -6.96 6.59
C ASN A 23 2.13 -6.13 7.37
N TYR A 24 2.96 -5.34 6.68
CA TYR A 24 3.83 -4.31 7.25
C TYR A 24 3.33 -2.93 6.79
N ILE A 25 2.16 -2.56 7.27
CA ILE A 25 1.49 -1.33 6.88
C ILE A 25 2.32 -0.09 7.27
N ASP A 26 2.53 0.82 6.32
CA ASP A 26 3.29 2.06 6.51
C ASP A 26 2.41 3.26 6.13
N PRO A 27 1.96 4.05 7.12
CA PRO A 27 1.15 5.25 6.88
C PRO A 27 1.82 6.30 6.00
N ALA A 28 3.15 6.25 5.87
CA ALA A 28 3.95 7.20 5.09
C ALA A 28 4.35 6.65 3.70
N LEU A 29 3.89 5.46 3.31
CA LEU A 29 4.25 4.85 2.03
C LEU A 29 3.64 5.61 0.84
N PRO A 30 4.45 6.18 -0.06
CA PRO A 30 3.94 6.84 -1.27
C PRO A 30 3.27 5.83 -2.22
N ASP A 31 2.16 6.24 -2.86
CA ASP A 31 1.38 5.39 -3.77
C ASP A 31 1.10 3.99 -3.17
N TRP A 32 0.74 3.96 -1.87
CA TRP A 32 0.64 2.75 -1.06
C TRP A 32 -0.14 1.62 -1.75
N ALA A 33 -1.23 1.96 -2.44
CA ALA A 33 -2.11 0.99 -3.08
C ALA A 33 -1.38 0.23 -4.19
N ARG A 34 -0.67 0.95 -5.06
CA ARG A 34 0.14 0.32 -6.11
C ARG A 34 1.40 -0.32 -5.54
N ALA A 35 1.99 0.26 -4.49
CA ALA A 35 3.15 -0.31 -3.82
C ALA A 35 2.87 -1.69 -3.19
N TYR A 36 1.67 -1.90 -2.64
CA TYR A 36 1.27 -3.18 -2.06
C TYR A 36 0.72 -4.18 -3.08
N TYR A 37 -0.12 -3.72 -4.01
CA TYR A 37 -0.91 -4.62 -4.86
C TYR A 37 -0.47 -4.66 -6.31
N GLY A 38 0.33 -3.68 -6.75
CA GLY A 38 0.85 -3.58 -8.11
C GLY A 38 -0.27 -3.71 -9.15
N PRO A 39 -0.10 -4.57 -10.18
CA PRO A 39 -1.12 -4.80 -11.21
C PRO A 39 -2.45 -5.37 -10.70
N ASN A 40 -2.50 -5.93 -9.49
CA ASN A 40 -3.72 -6.52 -8.95
C ASN A 40 -4.68 -5.48 -8.35
N LEU A 41 -4.23 -4.22 -8.21
CA LEU A 41 -4.99 -3.18 -7.53
C LEU A 41 -6.39 -2.97 -8.12
N GLU A 42 -6.51 -2.90 -9.45
CA GLU A 42 -7.80 -2.65 -10.11
C GLU A 42 -8.79 -3.79 -9.87
N ARG A 43 -8.35 -5.04 -10.01
CA ARG A 43 -9.18 -6.21 -9.73
C ARG A 43 -9.62 -6.24 -8.26
N LEU A 44 -8.70 -5.92 -7.33
CA LEU A 44 -9.01 -5.92 -5.90
C LEU A 44 -10.02 -4.83 -5.53
N ARG A 45 -9.92 -3.64 -6.12
CA ARG A 45 -10.92 -2.58 -5.95
C ARG A 45 -12.28 -2.97 -6.50
N SER A 46 -12.33 -3.62 -7.67
CA SER A 46 -13.58 -4.17 -8.21
C SER A 46 -14.23 -5.17 -7.25
N VAL A 47 -13.45 -6.13 -6.74
CA VAL A 47 -13.95 -7.11 -5.77
C VAL A 47 -14.41 -6.42 -4.47
N ALA A 48 -13.65 -5.46 -3.95
CA ALA A 48 -14.04 -4.74 -2.75
C ALA A 48 -15.37 -3.98 -2.96
N HIS A 49 -15.57 -3.35 -4.12
CA HIS A 49 -16.82 -2.68 -4.47
C HIS A 49 -18.02 -3.64 -4.58
N ASP A 50 -17.82 -4.83 -5.16
CA ASP A 50 -18.89 -5.82 -5.33
C ASP A 50 -19.38 -6.39 -3.99
N TYR A 51 -18.47 -6.56 -3.02
CA TYR A 51 -18.76 -7.22 -1.75
C TYR A 51 -18.95 -6.26 -0.56
N ASP A 52 -18.47 -5.02 -0.64
CA ASP A 52 -18.64 -3.97 0.38
C ASP A 52 -19.04 -2.63 -0.27
N PRO A 53 -20.20 -2.57 -0.96
CA PRO A 53 -20.62 -1.37 -1.69
C PRO A 53 -20.89 -0.17 -0.78
N ASP A 54 -21.19 -0.42 0.50
CA ASP A 54 -21.46 0.61 1.51
C ASP A 54 -20.22 1.02 2.32
N GLY A 55 -19.06 0.40 2.07
CA GLY A 55 -17.79 0.73 2.72
C GLY A 55 -17.74 0.43 4.22
N VAL A 56 -18.40 -0.64 4.67
CA VAL A 56 -18.46 -1.05 6.08
C VAL A 56 -17.06 -1.38 6.64
N PHE A 57 -16.14 -1.86 5.80
CA PHE A 57 -14.78 -2.24 6.18
C PHE A 57 -13.72 -1.18 5.82
N ASP A 58 -14.08 0.11 5.85
CA ASP A 58 -13.17 1.20 5.51
C ASP A 58 -12.07 1.47 6.56
N PHE A 59 -10.90 1.88 6.07
CA PHE A 59 -9.76 2.34 6.86
C PHE A 59 -8.77 3.13 5.96
N PRO A 60 -7.80 3.89 6.53
CA PRO A 60 -6.98 4.85 5.76
C PRO A 60 -6.18 4.30 4.56
N GLN A 61 -5.92 2.99 4.49
CA GLN A 61 -5.27 2.33 3.36
C GLN A 61 -6.09 1.10 2.90
N GLY A 62 -7.41 1.24 2.92
CA GLY A 62 -8.38 0.24 2.49
C GLY A 62 -8.69 0.31 0.99
N LEU A 63 -9.09 -0.83 0.42
CA LEU A 63 -9.41 -0.95 -1.02
C LEU A 63 -10.75 -0.30 -1.39
N THR A 64 -11.60 -0.01 -0.41
CA THR A 64 -12.89 0.71 -0.54
C THR A 64 -12.73 2.23 -0.44
N SER A 65 -11.61 2.72 0.09
CA SER A 65 -11.29 4.15 0.10
C SER A 65 -11.09 4.66 -1.34
N ALA A 66 -11.73 5.80 -1.64
CA ALA A 66 -11.59 6.53 -2.90
C ALA A 66 -10.13 6.82 -3.27
#